data_AF-A0A378B4Y3-F1
#
_entry.id   AF-A0A378B4Y3-F1
#
_cell.length_a   1.000
_cell.length_b   1.000
_cell.length_c   1.000
_cell.angle_alpha   90.00
_cell.angle_beta   90.00
_cell.angle_gamma   90.00
#
_symmetry.space_group_name_H-M   'P 1'
#
loop_
_entity.id
_entity.type
_entity.pdbx_description
1 polymer ?
#
loop_
_entity_poly.entity_id
_entity_poly.type
_entity_poly.pdbx_seq_one_letter_code
_entity_poly.pdbx_strand_id
1 'polypeptide(L)' 'MFGQQAHQRRRQHAARGHDLEIEVAVFLEETLAEQTRTISYNLPVYNVFGMIESETPKR' A
#
# COMPACT_ATOMS: atom_id res chain seq x y z
N MET A 1 22.44 -45.47 -4.79
CA MET A 1 21.42 -44.56 -4.23
C MET A 1 21.70 -43.17 -4.77
N PHE A 2 20.80 -42.60 -5.58
CA PHE A 2 20.97 -41.26 -6.16
C PHE A 2 19.83 -40.36 -5.67
N GLY A 3 20.12 -39.51 -4.70
CA GLY A 3 19.19 -38.49 -4.22
C GLY A 3 19.09 -37.36 -5.24
N GLN A 4 17.93 -37.25 -5.88
CA GLN A 4 17.59 -36.15 -6.77
C GLN A 4 17.60 -34.84 -5.96
N GLN A 5 18.50 -33.93 -6.31
CA GLN A 5 18.47 -32.55 -5.88
C GLN A 5 17.22 -31.92 -6.49
N ALA A 6 16.12 -31.94 -5.73
CA ALA A 6 14.96 -31.13 -6.04
C ALA A 6 15.38 -29.67 -5.85
N HIS A 7 15.71 -29.01 -6.96
CA HIS A 7 15.88 -27.56 -7.03
C HIS A 7 14.55 -26.90 -6.65
N GLN A 8 14.34 -26.73 -5.35
CA GLN A 8 13.28 -25.91 -4.80
C GLN A 8 13.66 -24.46 -5.11
N ARG A 9 13.35 -24.02 -6.34
CA ARG A 9 13.25 -22.61 -6.70
C ARG A 9 12.17 -22.04 -5.79
N ARG A 10 12.58 -21.57 -4.62
CA ARG A 10 11.80 -20.74 -3.71
C ARG A 10 11.43 -19.51 -4.52
N ARG A 11 10.29 -19.55 -5.21
CA ARG A 11 9.65 -18.37 -5.76
C ARG A 11 9.53 -17.43 -4.57
N GLN A 12 10.40 -16.42 -4.50
CA GLN A 12 10.28 -15.36 -3.53
C GLN A 12 8.93 -14.72 -3.83
N HIS A 13 7.94 -14.97 -2.98
CA HIS A 13 6.68 -14.24 -3.04
C HIS A 13 7.05 -12.77 -2.88
N ALA A 14 6.67 -11.94 -3.87
CA ALA A 14 6.82 -10.51 -3.75
C ALA A 14 6.11 -10.06 -2.46
N ALA A 15 6.79 -9.28 -1.62
CA ALA A 15 6.19 -8.73 -0.43
C ALA A 15 5.02 -7.81 -0.84
N ARG A 16 3.87 -7.96 -0.18
CA ARG A 16 2.72 -7.07 -0.38
C ARG A 16 3.05 -5.70 0.24
N GLY A 17 2.53 -4.62 -0.36
CA GLY A 17 2.61 -3.28 0.21
C GLY A 17 1.76 -3.09 1.48
N HIS A 18 1.91 -1.93 2.11
CA HIS A 18 1.11 -1.52 3.27
C HIS A 18 -0.13 -0.73 2.82
N ASP A 19 -1.24 -0.92 3.55
CA ASP A 19 -2.47 -0.17 3.30
C ASP A 19 -2.42 1.21 4.02
N LEU A 20 -3.14 2.19 3.48
CA LEU A 20 -3.31 3.52 4.09
C LEU A 20 -4.79 3.79 4.34
N GLU A 21 -5.09 4.36 5.50
CA GLU A 21 -6.43 4.82 5.86
C GLU A 21 -6.47 6.35 5.83
N ILE A 22 -7.46 6.91 5.14
CA ILE A 22 -7.64 8.37 5.00
C ILE A 22 -9.07 8.70 5.39
N GLU A 23 -9.24 9.55 6.40
CA GLU A 23 -10.55 10.07 6.78
C GLU A 23 -11.04 11.11 5.76
N VAL A 24 -12.21 10.88 5.17
CA VAL A 24 -12.83 11.80 4.21
C VAL A 24 -14.12 12.33 4.80
N ALA A 25 -14.12 13.61 5.20
CA ALA A 25 -15.32 14.29 5.65
C ALA A 25 -16.28 14.54 4.48
N VAL A 26 -17.50 14.03 4.61
CA VAL A 26 -18.61 14.19 3.66
C VAL A 26 -19.77 14.87 4.37
N PHE A 27 -20.28 15.95 3.80
CA PHE A 27 -21.49 16.61 4.28
C PHE A 27 -22.72 15.78 3.91
N LEU A 28 -23.78 15.85 4.71
CA LEU A 28 -24.99 15.06 4.48
C LEU A 28 -25.63 15.39 3.12
N GLU A 29 -25.62 16.66 2.72
CA GLU A 29 -26.17 17.15 1.47
C GLU A 29 -25.42 16.60 0.24
N GLU A 30 -24.13 16.31 0.38
CA GLU A 30 -23.30 15.73 -0.68
C GLU A 30 -23.71 14.28 -1.01
N THR A 31 -24.45 13.62 -0.12
CA THR A 31 -24.96 12.25 -0.37
C THR A 31 -26.18 12.20 -1.28
N LEU A 32 -26.79 13.35 -1.58
CA LEU A 32 -28.01 13.43 -2.40
C LEU A 32 -27.72 13.30 -3.90
N ALA A 33 -26.45 13.42 -4.31
CA ALA A 33 -26.01 13.32 -5.69
C ALA A 33 -24.60 12.72 -5.76
N GLU A 34 -24.21 12.25 -6.94
CA GLU A 34 -22.84 11.80 -7.16
C GLU A 34 -21.85 12.97 -7.01
N GLN A 35 -20.77 12.75 -6.27
CA GLN A 35 -19.68 13.71 -6.10
C GLN A 35 -18.34 13.04 -6.44
N THR A 36 -17.52 13.76 -7.21
CA THR A 36 -16.10 13.45 -7.37
C THR A 36 -15.28 14.36 -6.46
N ARG A 37 -14.37 13.78 -5.67
CA ARG A 37 -13.48 14.54 -4.77
C ARG A 37 -12.03 14.13 -5.00
N THR A 38 -11.15 15.12 -5.05
CA THR A 38 -9.69 14.92 -5.09
C THR A 38 -9.19 14.75 -3.66
N ILE A 39 -8.51 13.64 -3.37
CA ILE A 39 -7.97 13.32 -2.04
C ILE A 39 -6.45 13.44 -2.10
N SER A 40 -5.90 14.40 -1.36
CA SER A 40 -4.45 14.53 -1.19
C SER A 40 -4.00 13.84 0.09
N TYR A 41 -2.91 13.07 0.01
CA TYR A 41 -2.37 12.30 1.13
C TYR A 41 -0.85 12.17 1.06
N ASN A 42 -0.22 11.85 2.19
CA ASN A 42 1.21 11.56 2.25
C ASN A 42 1.44 10.04 2.23
N LEU A 43 2.28 9.57 1.32
CA LEU A 43 2.66 8.17 1.20
C LEU A 43 3.99 7.94 1.94
N PRO A 44 4.03 7.14 3.02
CA PRO A 44 5.26 6.86 3.75
C PRO A 44 6.21 6.01 2.90
N VAL A 45 7.49 6.36 2.95
CA VAL A 45 8.59 5.61 2.36
C VAL A 45 9.32 4.90 3.50
N TYR A 46 9.30 3.57 3.47
CA TYR A 46 9.93 2.74 4.49
C TYR A 46 11.33 2.34 4.08
N ASN A 47 12.27 2.39 5.02
CA ASN A 47 13.57 1.76 4.86
C ASN A 47 13.47 0.22 5.03
N VAL A 48 14.60 -0.47 4.86
CA VAL A 48 14.67 -1.94 4.98
C VAL A 48 14.31 -2.48 6.37
N PHE A 49 14.28 -1.63 7.40
CA PHE A 49 13.90 -1.98 8.76
C PHE A 49 12.41 -1.73 9.05
N GLY A 50 11.64 -1.27 8.06
CA GLY A 50 10.23 -0.93 8.22
C GLY A 50 9.98 0.39 8.98
N MET A 51 11.01 1.22 9.16
CA MET A 51 10.86 2.56 9.73
C MET A 51 10.60 3.58 8.63
N ILE A 52 9.79 4.59 8.91
CA ILE A 52 9.52 5.69 7.98
C ILE A 52 10.80 6.52 7.82
N GLU A 53 11.29 6.61 6.58
CA GLU A 53 12.44 7.42 6.20
C GLU A 53 12.02 8.79 5.66
N SER A 54 10.90 8.84 4.93
CA SER A 54 10.34 10.08 4.39
C SER A 54 8.87 9.91 4.00
N GLU A 55 8.22 11.01 3.61
CA GLU A 55 6.86 11.03 3.08
C GLU A 55 6.83 11.68 1.70
N THR A 56 6.10 11.08 0.76
CA THR A 56 5.86 11.63 -0.58
C THR A 56 4.42 12.10 -0.71
N PRO A 57 4.16 13.40 -0.99
CA PRO A 57 2.80 13.88 -1.18
C PRO A 57 2.19 13.35 -2.48
N LYS A 58 0.92 12.97 -2.42
CA LYS A 58 0.06 12.52 -3.53
C LYS A 58 -1.20 13.38 -3.57
N ARG A 59 -1.74 13.59 -4.77
CA ARG A 59 -2.95 14.37 -5.04
C ARG A 59 -3.89 13.59 -5.95
#